data_AF-A0A2W6BKN0-F1
#
_entry.id   AF-A0A2W6BKN0-F1
#
_cell.length_a   1.000
_cell.length_b   1.000
_cell.length_c   1.000
_cell.angle_alpha   90.00
_cell.angle_beta   90.00
_cell.angle_gamma   90.00
#
_symmetry.space_group_name_H-M   'P 1'
#
loop_
_entity.id
_entity.type
_entity.pdbx_description
1 polymer ?
#
loop_
_entity_poly.entity_id
_entity_poly.type
_entity_poly.pdbx_seq_one_letter_code
_entity_poly.pdbx_strand_id
1 'polypeptide(L)'
;MEEMGLADILDLIRRVGAFTELQRVTTFTGYRPASGVAVTLDIFDGGPGIRNRYTVTAHDGEGRETTGNPGENLHDALSNVRWHVFDGNTAE
;
A
#
# COMPACT_ATOMS: atom_id res chain seq x y z
N MET A 1 -25.57 14.96 2.69
CA MET A 1 -24.20 15.51 2.73
C MET A 1 -23.47 14.74 1.64
N GLU A 2 -23.16 15.38 0.51
CA GLU A 2 -22.38 14.70 -0.53
C GLU A 2 -21.00 14.39 0.04
N GLU A 3 -20.57 13.14 -0.11
CA GLU A 3 -19.26 12.68 0.32
C GLU A 3 -18.23 13.39 -0.58
N MET A 4 -17.27 14.12 0.01
CA MET A 4 -16.21 14.75 -0.77
C MET A 4 -15.40 13.67 -1.49
N GLY A 5 -15.19 13.84 -2.80
CA GLY A 5 -14.34 12.96 -3.57
C GLY A 5 -12.88 13.04 -3.09
N LEU A 6 -12.13 11.94 -3.24
CA LEU A 6 -10.71 11.90 -2.86
C LEU A 6 -9.91 13.03 -3.50
N ALA A 7 -10.18 13.34 -4.77
CA ALA A 7 -9.49 14.42 -5.48
C ALA A 7 -9.70 15.77 -4.78
N ASP A 8 -10.92 16.06 -4.34
CA ASP A 8 -11.27 17.30 -3.64
C ASP A 8 -10.61 17.38 -2.27
N ILE A 9 -10.50 16.25 -1.56
CA ILE A 9 -9.78 16.17 -0.28
C ILE A 9 -8.29 16.46 -0.47
N LEU A 10 -7.64 15.82 -1.45
CA LEU A 10 -6.21 16.02 -1.71
C LEU A 10 -5.92 17.48 -2.16
N ASP A 11 -6.78 18.05 -3.00
CA ASP A 11 -6.67 19.44 -3.43
C ASP A 11 -6.87 20.42 -2.27
N LEU A 12 -7.84 20.16 -1.39
CA LEU A 12 -8.07 20.99 -0.20
C LEU A 12 -6.86 20.95 0.74
N ILE A 13 -6.31 19.76 1.01
CA ILE A 13 -5.14 19.62 1.89
C ILE A 13 -3.91 20.32 1.29
N ARG A 14 -3.70 20.24 -0.02
CA ARG A 14 -2.62 20.99 -0.70
C ARG A 14 -2.78 22.50 -0.54
N ARG A 15 -4.00 23.02 -0.73
CA ARG A 15 -4.28 24.46 -0.65
C ARG A 15 -4.18 25.02 0.76
N VAL A 16 -4.62 24.25 1.76
CA VAL A 16 -4.68 24.71 3.16
C VAL A 16 -3.40 24.41 3.94
N GLY A 17 -2.80 23.24 3.71
CA GLY A 17 -1.72 22.72 4.55
C GLY A 17 -0.30 23.09 4.13
N ALA A 18 -0.12 23.75 2.97
CA ALA A 18 1.19 24.13 2.42
C ALA A 18 2.21 22.97 2.34
N PHE A 19 1.72 21.73 2.17
CA PHE A 19 2.57 20.55 2.02
C PHE A 19 3.32 20.61 0.68
N THR A 20 4.62 20.36 0.71
CA THR A 20 5.45 20.26 -0.49
C THR A 20 5.20 18.95 -1.25
N GLU A 21 4.81 17.90 -0.54
CA GLU A 21 4.44 16.60 -1.09
C GLU A 21 3.23 16.05 -0.34
N LEU A 22 2.23 15.57 -1.09
CA LEU A 22 1.01 14.99 -0.53
C LEU A 22 0.80 13.60 -1.10
N GLN A 23 0.61 12.61 -0.23
CA GLN A 23 0.47 11.20 -0.58
C GLN A 23 -0.73 10.61 0.17
N ARG A 24 -1.33 9.57 -0.42
CA ARG A 24 -2.39 8.80 0.25
C ARG A 24 -1.81 7.45 0.68
N VAL A 25 -2.00 7.11 1.95
CA VAL A 25 -1.77 5.75 2.45
C VAL A 25 -3.13 5.10 2.66
N THR A 26 -3.31 3.89 2.14
CA THR A 26 -4.51 3.08 2.40
C THR A 26 -4.10 1.72 2.93
N THR A 27 -4.63 1.37 4.09
CA THR A 27 -4.29 0.12 4.77
C THR A 27 -5.40 -0.92 4.57
N PHE A 28 -5.02 -2.14 4.21
CA PHE A 28 -5.92 -3.28 4.04
C PHE A 28 -5.41 -4.47 4.83
N THR A 29 -6.25 -5.14 5.60
CA THR A 29 -5.90 -6.41 6.26
C THR A 29 -6.67 -7.54 5.60
N GLY A 30 -5.97 -8.62 5.28
CA GLY A 30 -6.55 -9.83 4.70
C GLY A 30 -5.80 -11.08 5.13
N TYR A 31 -6.38 -12.24 4.84
CA TYR A 31 -5.73 -13.53 5.08
C TYR A 31 -5.18 -14.06 3.77
N ARG A 32 -3.91 -14.49 3.76
CA ARG A 32 -3.35 -15.22 2.62
C ARG A 32 -3.73 -16.70 2.71
N PRO A 33 -4.53 -17.24 1.77
CA PRO A 33 -4.97 -18.64 1.85
C PRO A 33 -3.82 -19.64 1.85
N ALA A 34 -2.73 -19.33 1.14
CA ALA A 34 -1.58 -20.21 0.99
C ALA A 34 -0.80 -20.44 2.30
N SER A 35 -0.77 -19.44 3.20
CA SER A 35 -0.03 -19.53 4.46
C SER A 35 -0.91 -19.50 5.71
N GLY A 36 -2.19 -19.17 5.58
CA GLY A 36 -3.10 -18.95 6.72
C GLY A 36 -2.77 -17.71 7.55
N VAL A 37 -1.79 -16.90 7.12
CA VAL A 37 -1.30 -15.73 7.85
C VAL A 37 -2.15 -14.50 7.49
N ALA A 38 -2.52 -13.74 8.52
CA ALA A 38 -3.10 -12.41 8.36
C ALA A 38 -1.99 -11.43 7.97
N VAL A 39 -2.17 -10.72 6.85
CA VAL A 39 -1.24 -9.73 6.34
C VAL A 39 -1.96 -8.40 6.20
N THR A 40 -1.33 -7.35 6.69
CA THR A 40 -1.72 -5.96 6.50
C THR A 40 -0.88 -5.34 5.40
N LEU A 41 -1.52 -4.63 4.48
CA LEU A 41 -0.92 -3.96 3.34
C LEU A 41 -1.07 -2.46 3.53
N ASP A 42 0.04 -1.74 3.51
CA ASP A 42 0.08 -0.30 3.37
C ASP A 42 0.36 0.04 1.91
N ILE A 43 -0.64 0.63 1.26
CA ILE A 43 -0.56 1.07 -0.12
C ILE A 43 -0.30 2.57 -0.11
N PHE A 44 0.88 2.93 -0.57
CA PHE A 44 1.29 4.29 -0.81
C PHE A 44 0.96 4.72 -2.23
N ASP A 45 0.30 5.87 -2.37
CA ASP A 45 -0.04 6.49 -3.64
C ASP A 45 0.51 7.92 -3.69
N GLY A 46 1.53 8.13 -4.53
CA GLY A 46 2.17 9.43 -4.80
C GLY A 46 1.33 10.40 -5.62
N GLY A 47 0.20 9.96 -6.16
CA GLY A 47 -0.71 10.75 -6.97
C GLY A 47 -0.37 10.75 -8.47
N PRO A 48 -1.22 11.38 -9.28
CA PRO A 48 -1.08 11.41 -10.73
C PRO A 48 0.20 12.13 -11.17
N GLY A 49 0.84 11.62 -12.24
CA GLY A 49 2.05 12.21 -12.84
C GLY A 49 3.37 11.74 -12.20
N ILE A 50 3.32 10.99 -11.10
CA ILE A 50 4.51 10.40 -10.49
C ILE A 50 4.90 9.10 -11.20
N ARG A 51 6.16 9.02 -11.63
CA ARG A 51 6.75 7.76 -12.12
C ARG A 51 6.88 6.80 -10.93
N ASN A 52 6.45 5.55 -11.11
CA ASN A 52 6.33 4.57 -10.04
C ASN A 52 5.45 5.07 -8.87
N ARG A 53 4.25 5.54 -9.21
CA ARG A 53 3.26 6.14 -8.30
C ARG A 53 2.96 5.30 -7.05
N TYR A 54 2.97 3.98 -7.15
CA TYR A 54 2.51 3.10 -6.08
C TYR A 54 3.65 2.35 -5.43
N THR A 55 3.65 2.32 -4.10
CA THR A 55 4.51 1.44 -3.30
C THR A 55 3.61 0.61 -2.38
N VAL A 56 3.93 -0.68 -2.22
CA VAL A 56 3.20 -1.56 -1.31
C VAL A 56 4.17 -2.15 -0.30
N THR A 57 3.84 -1.93 0.97
CA THR A 57 4.48 -2.59 2.11
C THR A 57 3.49 -3.58 2.69
N ALA A 58 3.93 -4.80 2.95
CA ALA A 58 3.16 -5.83 3.60
C ALA A 58 3.81 -6.16 4.94
N HIS A 59 3.02 -6.37 5.98
CA HIS A 59 3.50 -6.82 7.29
C HIS A 59 2.47 -7.73 7.98
N ASP A 60 2.92 -8.55 8.92
CA ASP A 60 2.03 -9.41 9.73
C ASP A 60 2.13 -9.13 11.23
N GLY A 61 1.35 -9.86 12.04
CA GLY A 61 1.35 -9.72 13.49
C GLY A 61 2.60 -10.28 14.19
N GLU A 62 3.48 -10.98 13.47
CA GLU A 62 4.73 -11.55 13.99
C GLU A 62 5.94 -10.63 13.74
N GLY A 63 5.72 -9.48 13.09
CA GLY A 63 6.75 -8.50 12.78
C GLY A 63 7.53 -8.81 11.50
N ARG A 64 7.07 -9.77 10.68
CA ARG A 64 7.61 -9.95 9.32
C ARG A 64 7.12 -8.82 8.45
N GLU A 65 8.00 -8.26 7.62
CA GLU A 65 7.69 -7.15 6.74
C GLU A 65 8.40 -7.34 5.39
N THR A 66 7.75 -6.90 4.31
CA THR A 66 8.42 -6.73 3.03
C THR A 66 7.82 -5.58 2.24
N THR A 67 8.67 -4.86 1.51
CA THR A 67 8.26 -3.79 0.59
C THR A 67 8.64 -4.19 -0.83
N GLY A 68 7.66 -4.17 -1.73
CA GLY A 68 7.87 -4.43 -3.15
C GLY A 68 8.51 -3.24 -3.88
N ASN A 69 9.09 -3.49 -5.05
CA ASN A 69 9.53 -2.40 -5.92
C ASN A 69 8.33 -1.53 -6.34
N PRO A 70 8.48 -0.19 -6.31
CA PRO A 70 7.43 0.72 -6.74
C PRO A 70 6.98 0.46 -8.19
N GLY A 71 5.69 0.65 -8.46
CA GLY A 71 5.06 0.39 -9.77
C GLY A 71 4.27 1.58 -10.29
N GLU A 72 4.13 1.70 -11.62
CA GLU A 72 3.34 2.76 -12.25
C GLU A 72 1.83 2.62 -11.99
N ASN A 73 1.39 1.38 -11.78
CA ASN A 73 0.03 1.05 -11.37
C ASN A 73 0.06 0.10 -10.14
N LEU A 74 -1.10 -0.03 -9.48
CA LEU A 74 -1.19 -0.81 -8.25
C LEU A 74 -0.94 -2.31 -8.46
N HIS A 75 -1.34 -2.84 -9.62
CA HIS A 75 -1.12 -4.24 -9.95
C HIS A 75 0.38 -4.58 -10.01
N ASP A 76 1.18 -3.73 -10.65
CA ASP A 76 2.63 -3.91 -10.74
C ASP A 76 3.29 -3.81 -9.37
N ALA A 77 2.90 -2.81 -8.56
CA ALA A 77 3.42 -2.65 -7.20
C ALA A 77 3.12 -3.87 -6.30
N LEU A 78 1.89 -4.42 -6.38
CA LEU A 78 1.50 -5.63 -5.66
C LEU A 78 2.25 -6.88 -6.15
N SER A 79 2.50 -6.97 -7.46
CA SER A 79 3.23 -8.10 -8.05
C SER A 79 4.70 -8.14 -7.61
N ASN A 80 5.26 -6.99 -7.26
CA ASN A 80 6.64 -6.86 -6.81
C ASN A 80 6.84 -7.16 -5.31
N VAL A 81 5.77 -7.34 -4.53
CA VAL A 81 5.87 -7.68 -3.11
C VAL A 81 6.41 -9.10 -2.97
N ARG A 82 7.39 -9.29 -2.08
CA ARG A 82 8.01 -10.61 -1.84
C ARG A 82 7.16 -11.46 -0.92
N TRP A 83 6.05 -11.97 -1.45
CA TRP A 83 5.06 -12.71 -0.66
C TRP A 83 5.60 -13.94 0.09
N HIS A 84 6.67 -14.56 -0.42
CA HIS A 84 7.35 -15.69 0.23
C HIS A 84 7.89 -15.39 1.62
N VAL A 85 8.04 -14.11 2.00
CA VAL A 85 8.40 -13.70 3.37
C VAL A 85 7.34 -14.17 4.38
N PHE A 86 6.08 -14.24 3.98
CA PHE A 86 4.96 -14.68 4.82
C PHE A 86 4.60 -16.15 4.61
N ASP A 87 5.28 -16.83 3.69
CA ASP A 87 5.11 -18.27 3.50
C ASP A 87 5.91 -18.96 4.61
N GLY A 88 5.21 -19.37 5.66
CA GLY A 88 5.79 -20.16 6.73
C GLY A 88 6.25 -21.51 6.18
N ASN A 89 7.47 -21.89 6.57
CA ASN A 89 8.08 -23.18 6.28
C ASN A 89 7.15 -24.28 6.82
N THR A 90 6.30 -24.90 6.00
CA THR A 90 5.68 -26.19 6.31
C THR A 90 6.77 -27.26 6.19
N ALA A 91 7.78 -27.19 7.06
CA ALA A 91 8.63 -28.33 7.36
C ALA A 91 7.88 -29.10 8.44
N GLU A 92 7.18 -30.15 8.01
CA GLU A 92 6.75 -31.27 8.86
C GLU A 92 7.94 -31.88 9.62
#